data_AF-A0A926YT48-F1
#
_entry.id   AF-A0A926YT48-F1
#
_cell.length_a   1.000
_cell.length_b   1.000
_cell.length_c   1.000
_cell.angle_alpha   90.00
_cell.angle_beta   90.00
_cell.angle_gamma   90.00
#
_symmetry.space_group_name_H-M   'P 1'
#
loop_
_entity.id
_entity.type
_entity.pdbx_description
1 polymer ?
#
loop_
_entity_poly.entity_id
_entity_poly.type
_entity_poly.pdbx_seq_one_letter_code
_entity_poly.pdbx_strand_id
1 'polypeptide(L)' 'MAQKDRISVDVSDMREQIDCRTDVAWQELSLAGKIRTLLRERLDQMKSGDKQT' A
#
# COMPACT_ATOMS: atom_id res chain seq x y z
N MET A 1 -7.01 3.98 -28.14
CA MET A 1 -7.48 3.52 -26.82
C MET A 1 -6.26 3.39 -25.93
N ALA A 2 -6.07 4.29 -24.97
CA ALA A 2 -4.91 4.27 -24.09
C ALA A 2 -5.00 3.02 -23.19
N GLN A 3 -4.20 1.99 -23.46
CA GLN A 3 -3.89 0.95 -22.48
C GLN A 3 -3.24 1.67 -21.29
N LYS A 4 -4.05 1.99 -20.29
CA LYS A 4 -3.60 2.59 -19.03
C LYS A 4 -2.41 1.80 -18.49
N ASP A 5 -1.31 2.50 -18.22
CA ASP A 5 -0.07 2.02 -17.60
C ASP A 5 -0.34 1.06 -16.43
N ARG A 6 -0.40 -0.23 -16.74
CA ARG A 6 -0.46 -1.30 -15.76
C ARG A 6 0.95 -1.82 -15.60
N ILE A 7 1.59 -1.43 -14.50
CA ILE A 7 2.88 -1.98 -14.12
C ILE A 7 2.60 -3.21 -13.25
N SER A 8 3.09 -4.37 -13.67
CA SER A 8 3.10 -5.56 -12.84
C SER A 8 4.27 -5.47 -11.87
N VAL A 9 4.00 -5.67 -10.59
CA VAL A 9 5.00 -5.65 -9.52
C VAL A 9 4.84 -6.93 -8.72
N ASP A 10 5.93 -7.70 -8.61
CA ASP A 10 5.99 -8.84 -7.70
C ASP A 10 6.18 -8.30 -6.28
N VAL A 11 5.40 -8.85 -5.35
CA VAL A 11 5.36 -8.45 -3.94
C VAL A 11 5.47 -9.66 -3.01
N SER A 12 5.89 -10.80 -3.54
CA SER A 12 5.93 -12.07 -2.82
C SER A 12 6.88 -12.01 -1.61
N ASP A 13 8.01 -11.34 -1.76
CA ASP A 13 9.02 -11.10 -0.73
C ASP A 13 8.51 -10.17 0.40
N MET A 14 7.59 -9.27 0.08
CA MET A 14 7.01 -8.32 1.03
C MET A 14 5.79 -8.86 1.76
N ARG A 15 5.28 -10.05 1.39
CA ARG A 15 3.98 -10.54 1.89
C ARG A 15 3.94 -10.67 3.41
N GLU A 16 4.99 -11.22 4.02
CA GLU A 16 5.08 -11.36 5.49
C GLU A 16 5.10 -10.00 6.19
N GLN A 17 5.83 -9.04 5.62
CA GLN A 17 5.91 -7.67 6.14
C GLN A 17 4.57 -6.93 6.02
N ILE A 18 3.83 -7.16 4.93
CA ILE A 18 2.50 -6.59 4.72
C ILE A 18 1.50 -7.16 5.73
N ASP A 19 1.68 -8.41 6.18
CA ASP A 19 0.75 -9.09 7.09
C ASP A 19 1.03 -8.87 8.58
N CYS A 20 2.04 -8.08 8.93
CA CYS A 20 2.50 -7.96 10.31
C CYS A 20 1.53 -7.24 11.28
N ARG A 21 0.50 -6.53 10.78
CA ARG A 21 -0.45 -5.80 11.64
C ARG A 21 -1.52 -6.75 12.19
N THR A 22 -1.73 -6.68 13.50
CA THR A 22 -2.61 -7.62 14.22
C THR A 22 -4.05 -7.13 14.39
N ASP A 23 -4.39 -5.95 13.87
CA ASP A 23 -5.75 -5.44 14.01
C ASP A 23 -6.74 -6.24 13.16
N VAL A 24 -7.95 -6.43 13.70
CA VAL A 24 -8.98 -7.29 13.08
C VAL A 24 -9.34 -6.81 11.68
N ALA A 25 -9.48 -5.48 11.51
CA ALA A 25 -9.79 -4.88 10.23
C ALA A 25 -8.69 -5.18 9.19
N TRP A 26 -7.41 -5.16 9.57
CA TRP A 26 -6.30 -5.52 8.70
C TRP A 26 -6.32 -6.98 8.31
N GLN A 27 -6.56 -7.88 9.25
CA GLN A 27 -6.57 -9.32 9.00
C GLN A 27 -7.68 -9.74 8.02
N GLU A 28 -8.81 -9.04 8.02
CA GLU A 28 -9.91 -9.25 7.07
C GLU A 28 -9.63 -8.70 5.66
N LEU A 29 -8.61 -7.85 5.48
CA LEU A 29 -8.27 -7.30 4.16
C LEU A 29 -7.55 -8.33 3.28
N SER A 30 -7.93 -8.36 2.01
CA SER A 30 -7.12 -9.01 0.97
C SER A 30 -5.74 -8.36 0.85
N LEU A 31 -4.75 -9.09 0.33
CA LEU A 31 -3.40 -8.57 0.07
C LEU A 31 -3.44 -7.26 -0.76
N ALA A 32 -4.29 -7.21 -1.79
CA ALA A 32 -4.47 -6.00 -2.60
C ALA A 32 -5.06 -4.83 -1.78
N GLY A 33 -5.97 -5.12 -0.84
CA GLY A 33 -6.50 -4.13 0.09
C GLY A 33 -5.42 -3.58 1.02
N LYS A 34 -4.63 -4.46 1.65
CA LYS A 34 -3.50 -4.11 2.50
C LYS A 34 -2.49 -3.22 1.76
N ILE A 35 -2.06 -3.62 0.57
CA ILE A 35 -1.15 -2.83 -0.29
C ILE A 35 -1.73 -1.44 -0.58
N ARG A 36 -3.02 -1.36 -0.94
CA ARG A 36 -3.66 -0.08 -1.25
C ARG A 36 -3.69 0.85 -0.04
N THR A 37 -3.93 0.32 1.15
CA THR A 37 -3.90 1.08 2.41
C THR A 37 -2.49 1.59 2.71
N LEU A 38 -1.46 0.73 2.61
CA LEU A 38 -0.05 1.15 2.82
C LEU A 38 0.37 2.26 1.85
N LEU A 39 0.02 2.13 0.57
CA LEU A 39 0.33 3.14 -0.44
C LEU A 39 -0.37 4.47 -0.12
N ARG A 40 -1.62 4.43 0.34
CA ARG A 40 -2.37 5.62 0.72
C ARG A 40 -1.73 6.32 1.91
N GLU A 41 -1.42 5.59 2.97
CA GLU A 41 -0.73 6.10 4.15
C GLU A 41 0.61 6.75 3.77
N ARG A 42 1.40 6.09 2.91
CA ARG A 42 2.69 6.62 2.47
C ARG A 42 2.54 7.90 1.64
N LEU A 43 1.57 7.95 0.72
CA LEU A 43 1.28 9.15 -0.06
C LEU A 43 0.85 10.32 0.83
N ASP A 44 0.06 10.05 1.86
CA ASP A 44 -0.41 11.08 2.79
C ASP A 44 0.73 11.56 3.72
N GLN A 45 1.65 10.68 4.13
CA GLN A 45 2.90 11.06 4.80
C GLN A 45 3.77 11.98 3.92
N MET A 46 3.93 11.64 2.63
CA MET A 46 4.70 12.47 1.70
C MET A 46 4.08 13.86 1.56
N LYS A 47 2.76 13.97 1.37
CA LYS A 47 2.06 15.26 1.30
C LYS A 47 2.16 16.08 2.59
N SER A 48 2.18 15.41 3.73
CA SER A 48 2.26 16.08 5.04
C SER A 48 3.69 16.52 5.36
N GLY A 49 4.70 15.77 4.90
CA GLY A 49 6.12 16.12 5.01
C GLY A 49 6.56 17.25 4.08
N ASP A 50 5.88 17.44 2.94
CA ASP A 50 6.16 18.52 1.97
C ASP A 50 5.79 19.93 2.49
N LYS A 51 5.06 20.04 3.62
CA LYS A 51 4.66 21.32 4.23
C LYS A 51 5.68 21.88 5.24
N GLN A 52 6.84 21.27 5.38
CA GLN A 52 7.93 21.72 6.26
C GLN A 52 9.18 22.06 5.45
N THR A 53 9.07 23.01 4.53
CA THR A 53 10.21 23.78 3.98
C THR A 53 9.75 25.17 3.59
#